data_AF-A0A3D1PBG7-F1
#
_entry.id   AF-A0A3D1PBG7-F1
#
_cell.length_a   1.000
_cell.length_b   1.000
_cell.length_c   1.000
_cell.angle_alpha   90.00
_cell.angle_beta   90.00
_cell.angle_gamma   90.00
#
_symmetry.space_group_name_H-M   'P 1'
#
loop_
_entity.id
_entity.type
_entity.pdbx_description
1 polymer ?
#
loop_
_entity_poly.entity_id
_entity_poly.type
_entity_poly.pdbx_seq_one_letter_code
_entity_poly.pdbx_strand_id
1 'polypeptide(L)'
;EWNVWGDLEWHLLQYEPHNQLKQFMADLNHLYRHEPALYDQDFAEAGFEWIDCSDNRHSVVSFIRRAKDREFVITVCNFTPQP
;
A
#
# COMPACT_ATOMS: atom_id res chain seq x y z
N GLU A 1 18.98 5.76 12.30
CA GLU A 1 19.07 4.46 11.58
C GLU A 1 18.83 3.33 12.57
N TRP A 2 18.59 2.11 12.10
CA TRP A 2 18.48 0.96 13.01
C TRP A 2 19.84 0.68 13.67
N ASN A 3 19.86 0.61 15.00
CA ASN A 3 21.04 0.30 15.78
C ASN A 3 20.91 -1.11 16.37
N VAL A 4 21.73 -2.05 15.92
CA VAL A 4 21.73 -3.43 16.41
C VAL A 4 22.12 -3.56 17.90
N TRP A 5 22.83 -2.56 18.44
CA TRP A 5 23.30 -2.56 19.82
C TRP A 5 22.34 -1.89 20.81
N GLY A 6 21.19 -1.40 20.34
CA GLY A 6 20.20 -0.71 21.14
C GLY A 6 18.78 -1.15 20.83
N ASP A 7 17.83 -0.53 21.52
CA ASP A 7 16.41 -0.71 21.26
C ASP A 7 15.92 0.23 20.14
N LEU A 8 14.68 0.02 19.71
CA LEU A 8 13.97 1.00 18.88
C LEU A 8 13.61 2.24 19.71
N GLU A 9 13.44 3.37 19.03
CA GLU A 9 13.05 4.65 19.64
C GLU A 9 11.56 4.67 20.03
N TRP A 10 11.16 3.80 20.96
CA TRP A 10 9.75 3.62 21.37
C TRP A 10 9.11 4.88 21.93
N HIS A 11 9.91 5.78 22.51
CA HIS A 11 9.43 7.05 23.06
C HIS A 11 8.78 7.96 22.00
N LEU A 12 9.10 7.78 20.72
CA LEU A 12 8.49 8.54 19.62
C LEU A 12 6.98 8.30 19.49
N LEU A 13 6.46 7.14 19.96
CA LEU A 13 5.02 6.85 20.00
C LEU A 13 4.26 7.71 21.01
N GLN A 14 4.92 8.61 21.74
CA GLN A 14 4.24 9.63 22.56
C GLN A 14 3.77 10.82 21.73
N TYR A 15 4.29 11.00 20.50
CA TYR A 15 3.93 12.11 19.63
C TYR A 15 2.94 11.68 18.56
N GLU A 16 1.99 12.58 18.26
CA GLU A 16 0.89 12.32 17.34
C GLU A 16 1.32 11.83 15.94
N PRO A 17 2.34 12.43 15.26
CA PRO A 17 2.70 12.00 13.91
C PRO A 17 3.13 10.52 13.82
N HIS A 18 3.85 10.02 14.83
CA HIS A 18 4.27 8.62 14.87
C HIS A 18 3.11 7.67 15.16
N ASN A 19 2.16 8.09 15.99
CA ASN A 19 0.93 7.32 16.21
C ASN A 19 0.05 7.27 14.97
N GLN A 20 -0.06 8.35 14.19
CA GLN A 20 -0.80 8.38 12.95
C GLN A 20 -0.20 7.41 11.92
N LEU A 21 1.13 7.38 11.78
CA LEU A 21 1.79 6.40 10.91
C LEU A 21 1.59 4.96 11.40
N LYS A 22 1.66 4.72 12.72
CA LYS A 22 1.38 3.40 13.30
C LYS A 22 -0.07 2.96 13.04
N GLN A 23 -1.03 3.88 13.16
CA GLN A 23 -2.44 3.61 12.88
C GLN A 23 -2.66 3.32 11.40
N PHE A 24 -2.07 4.13 10.51
CA PHE A 24 -2.08 3.89 9.07
C PHE A 24 -1.59 2.48 8.72
N MET A 25 -0.48 2.02 9.32
CA MET A 25 0.01 0.66 9.11
C MET A 25 -0.94 -0.41 9.66
N ALA A 26 -1.63 -0.15 10.77
CA ALA A 26 -2.63 -1.07 11.31
C ALA A 26 -3.83 -1.20 10.37
N ASP A 27 -4.34 -0.08 9.86
CA ASP A 27 -5.48 -0.03 8.94
C ASP A 27 -5.11 -0.64 7.58
N LEU A 28 -3.91 -0.38 7.08
CA LEU A 28 -3.41 -1.00 5.84
C LEU A 28 -3.30 -2.52 5.96
N ASN A 29 -2.79 -3.04 7.08
CA ASN A 29 -2.75 -4.48 7.32
C ASN A 29 -4.15 -5.09 7.46
N HIS A 30 -5.10 -4.34 8.02
CA HIS A 30 -6.50 -4.75 8.07
C HIS A 30 -7.07 -4.85 6.65
N LEU A 31 -6.90 -3.81 5.81
CA LEU A 31 -7.31 -3.81 4.40
C LEU A 31 -6.71 -5.01 3.65
N TYR A 32 -5.39 -5.21 3.74
CA TYR A 32 -4.71 -6.30 3.06
C TYR A 32 -5.29 -7.67 3.39
N ARG A 33 -5.65 -7.91 4.66
CA ARG A 33 -6.22 -9.19 5.11
C ARG A 33 -7.71 -9.38 4.76
N HIS A 34 -8.43 -8.30 4.48
CA HIS A 34 -9.88 -8.34 4.20
C HIS A 34 -10.20 -8.30 2.71
N GLU A 35 -9.24 -7.94 1.86
CA GLU A 35 -9.39 -7.84 0.40
C GLU A 35 -8.63 -8.98 -0.30
N PRO A 36 -9.29 -10.11 -0.65
CA PRO A 36 -8.63 -11.24 -1.32
C PRO A 36 -7.93 -10.87 -2.62
N ALA A 37 -8.42 -9.85 -3.32
CA ALA A 37 -7.80 -9.33 -4.54
C ALA A 37 -6.33 -8.92 -4.32
N LEU A 38 -5.95 -8.56 -3.09
CA LEU A 38 -4.59 -8.12 -2.76
C LEU A 38 -3.59 -9.26 -2.53
N TYR A 39 -4.03 -10.51 -2.40
CA TYR A 39 -3.15 -11.66 -2.11
C TYR A 39 -3.50 -12.99 -2.80
N ASP A 40 -4.75 -13.25 -3.20
CA ASP A 40 -5.19 -14.58 -3.68
C ASP A 40 -4.56 -15.01 -5.03
N GLN A 41 -4.13 -14.02 -5.82
CA GLN A 41 -3.62 -14.21 -7.19
C GLN A 41 -2.25 -13.54 -7.41
N ASP A 42 -1.43 -13.37 -6.37
CA ASP A 42 -0.12 -12.67 -6.46
C ASP A 42 0.82 -13.23 -7.53
N PHE A 43 0.73 -14.52 -7.82
CA PHE A 43 1.62 -15.23 -8.76
C PHE A 43 0.95 -15.59 -10.09
N ALA A 44 -0.26 -15.11 -10.33
CA ALA A 44 -1.00 -15.35 -11.57
C ALA A 44 -1.05 -14.06 -12.40
N GLU A 45 -0.84 -14.18 -13.71
CA GLU A 45 -0.95 -13.04 -14.64
C GLU A 45 -2.32 -12.35 -14.54
N ALA A 46 -3.39 -13.12 -14.37
CA ALA A 46 -4.75 -12.60 -14.21
C ALA A 46 -4.98 -11.80 -12.91
N GLY A 47 -4.06 -11.87 -11.93
CA GLY A 47 -4.15 -11.16 -10.65
C GLY A 47 -3.79 -9.68 -10.72
N PHE A 48 -3.21 -9.22 -11.83
CA PHE A 48 -2.75 -7.85 -12.02
C PHE A 48 -2.96 -7.37 -13.46
N GLU A 49 -3.40 -6.12 -13.63
CA GLU A 49 -3.51 -5.49 -14.94
C GLU A 49 -3.23 -3.99 -14.82
N TRP A 50 -2.34 -3.44 -15.66
CA TRP A 50 -2.16 -2.00 -15.76
C TRP A 50 -3.42 -1.36 -16.38
N ILE A 51 -3.90 -0.26 -15.77
CA ILE A 51 -4.88 0.63 -16.40
C ILE A 51 -4.13 1.69 -17.20
N ASP A 52 -3.22 2.42 -16.54
CA ASP A 52 -2.29 3.36 -17.17
C ASP A 52 -1.01 3.45 -16.33
N CYS A 53 0.14 3.35 -17.00
CA CYS A 53 1.46 3.54 -16.40
C CYS A 53 2.34 4.49 -17.23
N SER A 54 1.74 5.26 -18.13
CA SER A 54 2.44 6.11 -19.09
C SER A 54 2.54 7.58 -18.68
N ASP A 55 1.77 8.01 -17.67
CA ASP A 55 1.77 9.40 -17.17
C ASP A 55 2.98 9.74 -16.30
N ASN A 56 4.16 9.72 -16.93
CA ASN A 56 5.42 10.09 -16.32
C ASN A 56 5.52 11.59 -15.99
N ARG A 57 4.71 12.45 -16.63
CA ARG A 57 4.73 13.90 -16.41
C ARG A 57 4.13 14.27 -15.07
N HIS A 58 3.07 13.57 -14.65
CA HIS A 58 2.44 13.77 -13.34
C HIS A 58 2.83 12.69 -12.33
N SER A 59 3.67 11.73 -12.72
CA SER A 59 4.08 10.58 -11.88
C SER A 59 2.87 9.82 -11.33
N VAL A 60 1.90 9.55 -12.22
CA VAL A 60 0.67 8.82 -11.90
C VAL A 60 0.70 7.44 -12.54
N VAL A 61 0.31 6.43 -11.76
CA VAL A 61 0.06 5.08 -12.28
C VAL A 61 -1.23 4.53 -11.71
N SER A 62 -1.92 3.68 -12.46
CA SER A 62 -3.13 3.00 -12.03
C SER A 62 -3.20 1.56 -12.53
N PHE A 63 -3.75 0.67 -11.71
CA PHE A 63 -3.82 -0.77 -11.99
C PHE A 63 -4.97 -1.45 -11.26
N ILE A 64 -5.31 -2.66 -11.71
CA ILE A 64 -6.32 -3.53 -11.10
C ILE A 64 -5.62 -4.72 -10.44
N ARG A 65 -6.07 -5.07 -9.23
CA ARG A 65 -5.81 -6.35 -8.57
C ARG A 65 -7.08 -7.20 -8.59
N ARG A 66 -6.99 -8.50 -8.89
CA ARG A 66 -8.16 -9.39 -9.00
C ARG A 66 -8.02 -10.65 -8.15
N ALA A 67 -9.12 -11.08 -7.53
CA ALA A 67 -9.25 -12.39 -6.87
C ALA A 67 -9.83 -13.45 -7.82
N LYS A 68 -9.84 -14.72 -7.41
CA LYS A 68 -10.45 -15.81 -8.20
C LYS A 68 -11.97 -15.68 -8.38
N ASP A 69 -12.66 -15.09 -7.41
CA ASP A 69 -14.12 -14.97 -7.35
C ASP A 69 -14.68 -13.70 -8.03
N ARG A 70 -13.85 -13.03 -8.84
CA ARG A 70 -14.15 -11.79 -9.58
C ARG A 70 -14.18 -10.52 -8.74
N GLU A 71 -13.86 -10.57 -7.45
CA GLU A 71 -13.57 -9.35 -6.69
C GLU A 71 -12.31 -8.66 -7.23
N PHE A 72 -12.29 -7.33 -7.20
CA PHE A 72 -11.16 -6.55 -7.68
C PHE A 72 -10.99 -5.23 -6.94
N VAL A 73 -9.75 -4.74 -6.91
CA VAL A 73 -9.38 -3.44 -6.36
C VAL A 73 -8.73 -2.61 -7.46
N ILE A 74 -9.22 -1.40 -7.69
CA ILE A 74 -8.56 -0.40 -8.53
C ILE A 74 -7.65 0.44 -7.63
N THR A 75 -6.37 0.50 -8.00
CA THR A 75 -5.38 1.32 -7.30
C THR A 75 -4.94 2.47 -8.20
N VAL A 76 -4.88 3.68 -7.63
CA VAL A 76 -4.37 4.88 -8.30
C VAL A 76 -3.31 5.50 -7.39
N CYS A 77 -2.13 5.73 -7.92
CA CYS A 77 -1.01 6.29 -7.19
C CYS A 77 -0.62 7.64 -7.79
N ASN A 78 -0.57 8.69 -6.97
CA ASN A 78 0.04 9.98 -7.32
C ASN A 78 1.31 10.16 -6.50
N PHE A 79 2.46 10.25 -7.16
CA PHE A 79 3.77 10.35 -6.51
C PHE A 79 4.32 11.77 -6.46
N THR A 80 3.47 12.77 -6.66
CA THR A 80 3.82 14.19 -6.46
C THR A 80 2.90 14.83 -5.42
N PRO A 81 3.29 15.97 -4.82
CA PRO A 81 2.41 16.72 -3.93
C PRO A 81 1.36 17.56 -4.69
N GLN A 82 1.34 17.52 -6.03
CA GLN A 82 0.35 18.23 -6.83
C GLN A 82 -0.98 17.47 -6.74
N PRO A 83 -2.07 18.10 -6.25
CA PRO A 83 -3.39 17.49 -6.19
C PRO A 83 -4.05 17.37 -7.57
#